data_AF-A0ABD0QKW4-F1
#
_entry.id   AF-A0ABD0QKW4-F1
#
_cell.length_a   1.000
_cell.length_b   1.000
_cell.length_c   1.000
_cell.angle_alpha   90.00
_cell.angle_beta   90.00
_cell.angle_gamma   90.00
#
_symmetry.space_group_name_H-M   'P 1'
#
loop_
_entity.id
_entity.type
_entity.pdbx_description
1 polymer ?
#
loop_
_entity_poly.entity_id
_entity_poly.type
_entity_poly.pdbx_seq_one_letter_code
_entity_poly.pdbx_strand_id
1 'polypeptide(L)' 'AYIQITYVEPYFDDYEMKDRLTNFEKNFNLRRFMYTTPFTKSGRPRGELNEQYKRKTILTTMHAFPYIKTRINVIQKEE' A
#
# COMPACT_ATOMS: atom_id res chain seq x y z
N ALA A 1 15.58 12.39 -16.91
CA ALA A 1 15.06 11.15 -16.32
C ALA A 1 14.20 11.51 -15.12
N TYR A 2 13.09 10.80 -14.88
CA TYR A 2 12.19 11.05 -13.76
C TYR A 2 12.06 9.79 -12.89
N ILE A 3 11.98 9.97 -11.56
CA ILE A 3 11.80 8.89 -10.58
C ILE A 3 10.64 9.27 -9.67
N GLN A 4 9.69 8.36 -9.47
CA GLN A 4 8.62 8.50 -8.50
C GLN A 4 8.94 7.66 -7.26
N ILE A 5 8.82 8.27 -6.08
CA ILE A 5 8.99 7.60 -4.79
C ILE A 5 7.71 7.84 -3.99
N THR A 6 7.10 6.76 -3.51
CA THR A 6 5.88 6.81 -2.71
C THR A 6 6.07 5.89 -1.52
N TYR A 7 5.82 6.41 -0.32
CA TYR A 7 5.81 5.61 0.90
C TYR A 7 4.61 4.65 0.89
N VAL A 8 4.84 3.42 1.35
CA VAL A 8 3.82 2.37 1.44
C VAL A 8 3.91 1.67 2.79
N GLU A 9 2.79 1.16 3.28
CA GLU A 9 2.72 0.34 4.49
C GLU A 9 2.27 -1.09 4.14
N PRO A 10 2.63 -2.12 4.93
CA PRO A 10 2.09 -3.46 4.76
C PRO A 10 0.55 -3.44 4.80
N TYR A 11 -0.08 -4.16 3.87
CA TYR A 11 -1.54 -4.30 3.80
C TYR A 11 -1.97 -5.70 4.22
N PHE A 12 -2.91 -5.74 5.15
CA PHE A 12 -3.55 -6.96 5.64
C PHE A 12 -5.06 -6.80 5.49
N ASP A 13 -5.73 -7.87 5.09
CA ASP A 13 -7.20 -7.90 5.14
C ASP A 13 -7.70 -8.17 6.56
N ASP A 14 -9.01 -8.06 6.74
CA ASP A 14 -9.66 -8.22 8.05
C ASP A 14 -9.45 -9.61 8.67
N TYR A 15 -9.11 -10.63 7.87
CA TYR A 15 -8.79 -11.97 8.36
C TYR A 15 -7.33 -12.01 8.83
N GLU A 16 -6.38 -11.58 8.01
CA GLU A 16 -4.97 -11.51 8.38
C GLU A 16 -4.71 -10.62 9.59
N MET A 17 -5.47 -9.53 9.76
CA MET A 17 -5.36 -8.65 10.92
C MET A 17 -5.72 -9.33 12.25
N LYS A 18 -6.52 -10.41 12.23
CA LYS A 18 -6.86 -11.19 13.42
C LYS A 18 -5.72 -12.10 13.85
N ASP A 19 -5.01 -12.66 12.87
CA ASP A 19 -3.91 -13.60 13.12
C ASP A 19 -2.58 -12.88 13.38
N ARG A 20 -2.37 -11.72 12.75
CA ARG A 20 -1.11 -10.95 12.83
C ARG A 20 -1.17 -9.90 13.94
N LEU A 21 -1.00 -10.35 15.18
CA LEU A 21 -1.10 -9.49 16.37
C LEU A 21 0.25 -8.84 16.71
N THR A 22 1.31 -9.62 16.63
CA THR A 22 2.65 -9.22 17.06
C THR A 22 3.38 -8.40 16.01
N ASN A 23 4.40 -7.65 16.45
CA ASN A 23 5.27 -6.92 15.54
C ASN A 23 5.97 -7.88 14.55
N PHE A 24 6.35 -9.07 15.00
CA PHE A 24 6.99 -10.07 14.14
C PHE A 24 6.06 -10.52 13.01
N GLU A 25 4.81 -10.90 13.33
CA GLU A 25 3.83 -11.35 12.35
C GLU A 25 3.46 -10.25 11.34
N LYS A 26 3.48 -8.99 11.78
CA LYS A 26 3.28 -7.82 10.90
C LYS A 26 4.49 -7.48 10.03
N ASN A 27 5.64 -8.13 10.22
CA ASN A 27 6.86 -7.91 9.45
C ASN A 27 7.35 -9.14 8.67
N PHE A 28 6.62 -10.25 8.74
CA PHE A 28 7.00 -11.50 8.05
C PHE A 28 5.96 -11.89 7.00
N ASN A 29 6.42 -12.51 5.91
CA ASN A 29 5.57 -12.92 4.79
C ASN A 29 4.70 -11.77 4.24
N LEU A 30 5.32 -10.61 4.00
CA LEU A 30 4.66 -9.40 3.52
C LEU A 30 4.68 -9.34 1.99
N ARG A 31 3.51 -9.44 1.37
CA ARG A 31 3.38 -9.41 -0.09
C ARG A 31 2.54 -8.25 -0.61
N ARG A 32 1.68 -7.69 0.23
CA ARG A 32 0.78 -6.59 -0.12
C ARG A 32 1.18 -5.32 0.61
N PHE A 33 1.18 -4.22 -0.11
CA PHE A 33 1.52 -2.90 0.41
C PHE A 33 0.49 -1.87 -0.05
N MET A 34 0.12 -0.92 0.79
CA MET A 34 -0.89 0.08 0.49
C MET A 34 -0.35 1.50 0.66
N TYR A 35 -0.77 2.39 -0.23
CA TYR A 35 -0.67 3.84 -0.05
C TYR A 35 -2.00 4.51 -0.37
N THR A 36 -2.16 5.75 0.08
CA THR A 36 -3.35 6.53 -0.20
C THR A 36 -3.02 7.79 -0.97
N THR A 37 -3.84 8.09 -1.98
CA THR A 37 -3.72 9.32 -2.78
C THR A 37 -4.99 10.15 -2.59
N PRO A 38 -4.89 11.39 -2.06
CA PRO A 38 -6.04 12.27 -1.91
C PRO A 38 -6.44 12.83 -3.28
N PHE A 39 -7.76 12.94 -3.53
CA PHE A 39 -8.29 13.55 -4.74
C PHE A 39 -9.67 14.18 -4.49
N THR A 40 -10.06 15.12 -5.33
CA THR A 40 -11.42 15.65 -5.42
C THR A 40 -12.05 15.24 -6.75
N LYS A 41 -13.38 15.28 -6.86
CA LYS A 41 -14.08 15.03 -8.15
C LYS A 41 -13.73 16.08 -9.22
N SER A 42 -13.26 17.26 -8.81
CA SER A 42 -12.75 18.31 -9.72
C SER A 42 -11.32 18.06 -10.19
N GLY A 43 -10.67 16.97 -9.77
CA GLY A 43 -9.31 16.59 -10.20
C GLY A 43 -8.18 17.22 -9.39
N ARG A 44 -8.49 18.02 -8.37
CA ARG A 44 -7.48 18.58 -7.47
C ARG A 44 -7.06 17.53 -6.43
N PRO A 45 -5.81 17.55 -5.94
CA PRO A 45 -5.39 16.64 -4.88
C PRO A 45 -6.05 16.97 -3.53
N ARG A 46 -6.37 18.25 -3.29
CA ARG A 46 -6.97 18.74 -2.03
C ARG A 46 -8.15 19.66 -2.29
N GLY A 47 -9.16 19.58 -1.43
CA GLY A 47 -10.34 20.45 -1.42
C GLY A 47 -10.98 20.53 -0.03
N GLU A 48 -12.21 21.02 0.03
CA GLU A 48 -12.99 21.06 1.27
C GLU A 48 -13.35 19.65 1.75
N LEU A 49 -13.69 19.50 3.03
CA LEU A 49 -13.95 18.20 3.65
C LEU A 49 -15.02 17.37 2.93
N ASN A 50 -16.08 18.01 2.45
CA ASN A 50 -17.17 17.38 1.71
C ASN A 50 -16.79 16.96 0.27
N GLU A 51 -15.71 17.54 -0.27
CA GLU A 51 -15.21 17.28 -1.61
C GLU A 51 -14.02 16.32 -1.62
N GLN A 52 -13.42 16.08 -0.45
CA GLN A 52 -12.20 15.31 -0.31
C GLN A 52 -12.47 13.80 -0.32
N TYR A 53 -11.86 13.12 -1.29
CA TYR A 53 -11.82 11.66 -1.39
C TYR A 53 -10.41 11.14 -1.17
N LYS A 54 -10.31 9.84 -0.87
CA LYS A 54 -9.04 9.09 -0.81
C LYS A 54 -9.14 7.86 -1.70
N ARG A 55 -8.14 7.66 -2.55
CA ARG A 55 -7.96 6.40 -3.29
C ARG A 55 -6.97 5.54 -2.52
N LYS A 56 -7.36 4.31 -2.19
CA LYS A 56 -6.44 3.33 -1.60
C LYS A 56 -5.89 2.49 -2.74
N THR A 57 -4.57 2.46 -2.89
CA THR A 57 -3.92 1.60 -3.87
C THR A 57 -3.20 0.49 -3.16
N ILE A 58 -3.48 -0.76 -3.52
CA ILE A 58 -2.81 -1.95 -3.01
C ILE A 58 -1.89 -2.51 -4.09
N LEU A 59 -0.64 -2.73 -3.73
CA LEU A 59 0.41 -3.29 -4.58
C LEU A 59 0.78 -4.67 -4.09
N THR A 60 0.82 -5.64 -5.00
CA THR A 60 1.26 -7.01 -4.70
C THR A 60 2.62 -7.25 -5.36
N THR A 61 3.60 -7.67 -4.57
CA THR A 61 4.95 -7.98 -5.03
C THR A 61 5.08 -9.42 -5.53
N MET A 62 6.09 -9.66 -6.38
CA MET A 62 6.40 -10.98 -6.92
C MET A 62 6.73 -12.01 -5.83
N HIS A 63 7.50 -11.60 -4.82
CA HIS A 63 7.86 -12.39 -3.64
C HIS A 63 7.53 -11.61 -2.37
N ALA A 64 7.39 -12.31 -1.26
CA ALA A 64 7.14 -11.71 0.04
C ALA A 64 8.43 -11.24 0.70
N PHE A 65 8.35 -10.21 1.54
CA PHE A 65 9.40 -9.82 2.46
C PHE A 65 9.28 -10.59 3.79
N PRO A 66 10.39 -10.84 4.51
CA PRO A 66 11.78 -10.57 4.09
C PRO A 66 12.21 -11.48 2.93
N TYR A 67 13.09 -10.96 2.06
CA TYR A 67 13.61 -11.67 0.90
C TYR A 67 15.11 -11.43 0.77
N ILE A 68 15.80 -12.26 -0.03
CA ILE A 68 17.24 -12.12 -0.29
C ILE A 68 17.59 -10.79 -0.98
N LYS A 69 16.62 -10.16 -1.68
CA LYS A 69 16.76 -8.84 -2.29
C LYS A 69 16.03 -7.78 -1.48
N THR A 70 16.59 -6.57 -1.45
CA THR A 70 16.00 -5.39 -0.80
C THR A 70 14.92 -4.69 -1.64
N ARG A 71 14.76 -5.11 -2.91
CA ARG A 71 13.73 -4.60 -3.83
C ARG A 71 13.10 -5.74 -4.62
N ILE A 72 11.79 -5.68 -4.77
CA ILE A 72 10.99 -6.71 -5.46
C ILE A 72 10.00 -5.98 -6.37
N ASN A 73 9.86 -6.46 -7.61
CA ASN A 73 8.93 -5.86 -8.56
C ASN A 73 7.48 -6.08 -8.12
N VAL A 74 6.65 -5.06 -8.36
CA VAL A 74 5.20 -5.15 -8.26
C VAL A 74 4.69 -5.92 -9.47
N ILE A 75 3.79 -6.89 -9.23
CA ILE A 75 3.16 -7.71 -10.27
C ILE A 75 1.66 -7.43 -10.44
N GLN A 76 1.03 -6.80 -9.44
CA GLN A 76 -0.39 -6.46 -9.47
C GLN A 76 -0.66 -5.18 -8.68
N LYS A 77 -1.64 -4.42 -9.14
CA LYS A 77 -2.07 -3.14 -8.58
C LYS A 77 -3.61 -3.09 -8.55
N GLU A 78 -4.17 -2.75 -7.40
CA GLU A 78 -5.60 -2.58 -7.16
C GLU A 78 -5.85 -1.15 -6.68
N GLU A 79 -6.92 -0.49 -7.14
CA GLU A 79 -7.27 0.92 -6.85
C GLU A 79 -8.74 1.11 -6.45
#